data_AF-A0A955H3Q7-F1
#
_entry.id   AF-A0A955H3Q7-F1
#
_cell.length_a   1.000
_cell.length_b   1.000
_cell.length_c   1.000
_cell.angle_alpha   90.00
_cell.angle_beta   90.00
_cell.angle_gamma   90.00
#
_symmetry.space_group_name_H-M   'P 1'
#
loop_
_entity.id
_entity.type
_entity.pdbx_description
1 polymer ?
#
loop_
_entity_poly.entity_id
_entity_poly.type
_entity_poly.pdbx_seq_one_letter_code
_entity_poly.pdbx_strand_id
1 'polypeptide(L)'
;MSPTTPTTFKGLVDFIIGIISIIIPALFSFLFIYFVWKIIDSWIIHAGDEVKLEEGKRYVTTAVIIFVLMISAWGIVVMIRSSIFG
;
A
#
# COMPACT_ATOMS: atom_id res chain seq x y z
N MET A 1 -17.50 -4.49 -27.29
CA MET A 1 -17.49 -4.58 -25.81
C MET A 1 -17.42 -6.06 -25.46
N SER A 2 -16.28 -6.53 -24.95
CA SER A 2 -16.17 -7.90 -24.44
C SER A 2 -17.10 -8.06 -23.23
N PRO A 3 -17.76 -9.22 -23.06
CA PRO A 3 -18.71 -9.44 -21.97
C PRO A 3 -18.03 -9.20 -20.61
N THR A 4 -18.64 -8.38 -19.77
CA THR A 4 -18.18 -8.01 -18.42
C THR A 4 -18.39 -9.13 -17.40
N THR A 5 -19.01 -10.24 -17.81
CA THR A 5 -19.21 -11.44 -17.00
C THR A 5 -18.21 -12.51 -17.44
N PRO A 6 -17.22 -12.88 -16.62
CA PRO A 6 -16.28 -13.93 -16.97
C PRO A 6 -17.01 -15.27 -17.12
N THR A 7 -16.94 -15.86 -18.31
CA THR A 7 -17.58 -17.15 -18.65
C THR A 7 -16.66 -18.35 -18.43
N THR A 8 -15.42 -18.12 -18.00
CA THR A 8 -14.40 -19.16 -17.75
C THR A 8 -13.70 -18.91 -16.41
N PHE A 9 -13.18 -19.98 -15.78
CA PHE A 9 -12.42 -19.86 -14.53
C PHE A 9 -11.21 -18.91 -14.69
N LYS A 10 -10.50 -18.99 -15.82
CA LYS A 10 -9.40 -18.08 -16.15
C LYS A 10 -9.86 -16.62 -16.20
N GLY A 11 -10.98 -16.33 -16.86
CA GLY A 11 -11.53 -14.98 -16.92
C GLY A 11 -11.91 -14.41 -15.55
N LEU A 12 -12.42 -15.25 -14.65
CA LEU A 12 -12.75 -14.83 -13.28
C LEU A 12 -11.50 -14.51 -12.47
N VAL A 13 -10.45 -15.32 -12.59
CA VAL A 13 -9.14 -15.07 -11.95
C VAL A 13 -8.51 -13.78 -12.48
N ASP A 14 -8.48 -13.59 -13.80
CA ASP A 14 -7.93 -12.39 -14.44
C ASP A 14 -8.68 -11.11 -14.00
N PHE A 15 -10.01 -11.19 -13.86
CA PHE A 15 -10.83 -10.09 -13.36
C PHE A 15 -10.51 -9.72 -11.90
N ILE A 16 -10.40 -10.71 -11.02
CA ILE A 16 -10.02 -10.51 -9.60
C ILE A 16 -8.63 -9.91 -9.50
N ILE A 17 -7.65 -10.42 -10.25
CA ILE A 17 -6.29 -9.88 -10.29
C ILE A 17 -6.30 -8.43 -10.78
N GLY A 18 -7.12 -8.10 -11.79
CA GLY A 18 -7.31 -6.74 -12.28
C GLY A 18 -7.80 -5.79 -11.19
N ILE A 19 -8.79 -6.18 -10.40
CA ILE A 19 -9.28 -5.39 -9.28
C ILE A 19 -8.19 -5.19 -8.22
N ILE A 20 -7.53 -6.27 -7.80
CA ILE A 20 -6.48 -6.23 -6.77
C ILE A 20 -5.32 -5.32 -7.22
N SER A 21 -4.98 -5.34 -8.51
CA SER A 21 -3.91 -4.52 -9.08
C SER A 21 -4.16 -3.01 -8.98
N ILE A 22 -5.42 -2.58 -8.83
CA ILE A 22 -5.81 -1.17 -8.64
C ILE A 22 -5.97 -0.85 -7.16
N ILE A 23 -6.54 -1.78 -6.38
CA ILE A 23 -6.79 -1.57 -4.95
C ILE A 23 -5.47 -1.43 -4.18
N ILE A 24 -4.45 -2.24 -4.47
CA ILE A 24 -3.18 -2.19 -3.74
C ILE A 24 -2.48 -0.82 -3.88
N PRO A 25 -2.25 -0.27 -5.09
CA PRO A 25 -1.69 1.07 -5.25
C PRO A 25 -2.57 2.18 -4.66
N ALA A 26 -3.89 2.05 -4.74
CA ALA A 26 -4.80 3.01 -4.14
C ALA A 26 -4.65 3.05 -2.61
N LEU A 27 -4.63 1.88 -1.96
CA LEU A 27 -4.44 1.75 -0.52
C LEU A 27 -3.10 2.33 -0.08
N PHE A 28 -2.04 2.05 -0.84
CA PHE A 28 -0.72 2.64 -0.62
C PHE A 28 -0.74 4.17 -0.66
N SER A 29 -1.43 4.75 -1.66
CA SER A 29 -1.54 6.20 -1.81
C SER A 29 -2.25 6.84 -0.61
N PHE A 30 -3.34 6.23 -0.13
CA PHE A 30 -4.03 6.69 1.07
C PHE A 30 -3.14 6.61 2.33
N LEU A 31 -2.43 5.49 2.53
CA LEU A 31 -1.52 5.34 3.66
C LEU A 31 -0.38 6.36 3.60
N PHE A 32 0.18 6.60 2.42
CA PHE A 32 1.26 7.57 2.23
C PHE A 32 0.81 8.98 2.62
N ILE A 33 -0.37 9.41 2.14
CA ILE A 33 -0.96 10.71 2.51
C ILE A 33 -1.16 10.80 4.02
N TYR A 34 -1.68 9.75 4.64
CA TYR A 34 -1.86 9.69 6.10
C TYR A 34 -0.54 9.87 6.85
N PHE A 35 0.53 9.18 6.44
CA PHE A 35 1.84 9.32 7.07
C PHE A 35 2.45 10.70 6.89
N VAL A 36 2.38 11.27 5.68
CA VAL A 36 2.86 12.63 5.42
C VAL A 36 2.12 13.64 6.30
N TRP A 37 0.80 13.52 6.40
CA TRP A 37 0.00 14.41 7.23
C TRP A 37 0.37 14.29 8.72
N LYS A 38 0.61 13.07 9.21
CA LYS A 38 1.06 12.83 10.59
C LYS A 38 2.43 13.44 10.90
N ILE A 39 3.38 13.37 9.96
CA ILE A 39 4.69 14.01 10.13
C ILE A 39 4.52 15.53 10.21
N ILE A 40 3.71 16.13 9.33
CA ILE A 40 3.43 17.57 9.36
C ILE A 40 2.76 17.97 10.67
N ASP A 41 1.76 17.22 11.12
CA ASP A 41 1.05 17.50 12.38
C ASP A 41 1.99 17.46 13.59
N SER A 42 2.83 16.42 13.70
CA SER A 42 3.76 16.27 14.83
C SER A 42 4.93 17.25 14.79
N TRP A 43 5.49 17.57 13.63
CA TRP A 43 6.74 18.35 13.53
C TRP A 43 6.55 19.83 13.19
N ILE A 44 5.47 20.20 12.52
CA ILE A 44 5.20 21.60 12.11
C ILE A 44 4.14 22.22 13.00
N ILE A 45 3.00 21.54 13.18
CA ILE A 45 1.86 22.11 13.95
C ILE A 45 2.14 22.04 15.46
N HIS A 46 2.71 20.93 15.93
CA HIS A 46 2.95 20.67 17.35
C HIS A 46 4.44 20.65 17.73
N ALA A 47 5.28 21.41 17.00
CA ALA A 47 6.74 21.40 17.17
C ALA A 47 7.24 21.73 18.59
N GLY A 48 6.45 22.46 19.39
CA GLY A 48 6.78 22.82 20.77
C GLY A 48 6.30 21.84 21.84
N ASP A 49 5.61 20.76 21.45
CA ASP A 49 5.07 19.76 22.36
C ASP A 49 5.93 18.49 22.28
N GLU A 50 6.74 18.25 23.32
CA GLU A 50 7.67 17.11 23.39
C GLU A 50 6.93 15.77 23.26
N VAL A 51 5.69 15.67 23.74
CA VAL A 51 4.87 14.45 23.67
C VAL A 51 4.49 14.16 22.23
N LYS A 52 4.03 15.18 21.49
CA LYS A 52 3.66 15.07 20.07
C LYS A 52 4.85 14.75 19.17
N LEU A 53 6.04 15.24 19.54
CA LEU A 53 7.30 14.92 18.89
C LEU A 53 7.70 13.45 19.07
N GLU A 54 7.55 12.91 20.28
CA GLU A 54 7.81 11.49 20.56
C GLU A 54 6.83 10.58 19.82
N GLU A 55 5.54 10.95 19.78
CA GLU A 55 4.56 10.27 18.94
C GLU A 55 4.90 10.32 17.45
N GLY A 56 5.37 11.47 16.97
CA GLY A 56 5.87 11.66 15.60
C GLY A 56 6.97 10.65 15.23
N LYS A 57 7.94 10.43 16.14
CA LYS A 57 8.99 9.42 15.95
C LYS A 57 8.41 8.00 15.85
N ARG A 58 7.43 7.66 16.69
CA ARG A 58 6.73 6.37 16.63
C ARG A 58 5.97 6.18 15.31
N TYR A 59 5.36 7.25 14.79
CA TYR A 59 4.68 7.21 13.49
C TYR A 59 5.65 6.96 12.34
N VAL A 60 6.83 7.60 12.34
CA VAL A 60 7.87 7.35 11.32
C VAL A 60 8.33 5.90 11.34
N THR A 61 8.61 5.33 12.52
CA THR A 61 8.99 3.92 12.64
C THR A 61 7.91 2.99 12.11
N THR A 62 6.65 3.25 12.48
CA THR A 62 5.49 2.48 11.98
C THR A 62 5.34 2.58 10.46
N ALA A 63 5.54 3.78 9.90
CA ALA A 63 5.49 4.02 8.46
C ALA A 63 6.53 3.19 7.72
N VAL A 64 7.78 3.19 8.20
CA VAL A 64 8.89 2.44 7.61
C VAL A 64 8.59 0.94 7.63
N ILE A 65 8.09 0.40 8.74
CA ILE A 65 7.73 -1.02 8.86
C ILE A 65 6.67 -1.40 7.83
N ILE A 66 5.60 -0.61 7.72
CA ILE A 66 4.53 -0.87 6.75
C ILE A 66 5.07 -0.79 5.33
N PHE A 67 5.91 0.20 5.02
CA PHE A 67 6.55 0.32 3.70
C PHE A 67 7.36 -0.92 3.34
N VAL A 68 8.17 -1.43 4.25
CA VAL A 68 8.98 -2.64 4.04
C VAL A 68 8.08 -3.85 3.77
N LEU A 69 6.99 -4.02 4.53
CA LEU A 69 6.03 -5.11 4.33
C LEU A 69 5.32 -5.01 2.97
N MET A 70 4.98 -3.80 2.53
CA MET A 70 4.32 -3.60 1.25
C MET A 70 5.25 -3.89 0.07
N ILE A 71 6.51 -3.43 0.15
CA ILE A 71 7.52 -3.72 -0.86
C ILE A 71 7.83 -5.22 -0.90
N SER A 72 7.95 -5.88 0.26
CA SER A 72 8.21 -7.32 0.32
C SER A 72 7.07 -8.13 -0.28
N ALA A 73 5.82 -7.80 0.04
CA ALA A 73 4.64 -8.43 -0.56
C ALA A 73 4.62 -8.27 -2.08
N TRP A 74 4.89 -7.06 -2.59
CA TRP A 74 4.92 -6.82 -4.04
C TRP A 74 6.06 -7.57 -4.73
N GLY A 75 7.25 -7.62 -4.12
CA GLY A 75 8.39 -8.39 -4.62
C GLY A 75 8.07 -9.89 -4.74
N ILE A 76 7.37 -10.47 -3.76
CA ILE A 76 6.90 -11.86 -3.80
C ILE A 76 5.87 -12.05 -4.93
N VAL A 77 4.91 -11.14 -5.07
CA VAL A 77 3.91 -11.21 -6.15
C VAL A 77 4.57 -11.19 -7.52
N VAL A 78 5.54 -10.29 -7.75
CA VAL A 78 6.28 -10.21 -9.01
C VAL A 78 7.07 -11.48 -9.26
N MET A 79 7.76 -12.01 -8.24
CA MET A 79 8.55 -13.24 -8.33
C MET A 79 7.66 -14.43 -8.72
N ILE A 80 6.53 -14.63 -8.03
CA ILE A 80 5.58 -15.70 -8.34
C ILE A 80 5.05 -15.53 -9.77
N ARG A 81 4.70 -14.30 -10.15
CA ARG A 81 4.18 -14.02 -11.49
C ARG A 81 5.21 -14.36 -12.57
N SER A 82 6.48 -13.98 -12.37
CA SER A 82 7.56 -14.30 -13.30
C SER A 82 7.88 -15.79 -13.36
N SER A 83 7.74 -16.54 -12.26
CA SER A 83 8.05 -17.97 -12.23
C SER A 83 6.93 -18.85 -12.79
N ILE A 84 5.66 -18.42 -12.68
CA ILE A 84 4.49 -19.21 -13.12
C ILE A 84 4.02 -18.81 -14.53
N PHE A 85 4.20 -17.55 -14.93
CA PHE A 85 3.76 -17.02 -16.23
C PHE A 85 4.91 -16.58 -17.15
N GLY A 86 6.16 -16.84 -16.76
CA GLY A 86 7.37 -16.64 -17.57
C GLY A 86 7.70 -17.85 -18.42
#